data_AF-A0A2N1QEZ1-F1
#
_entry.id   AF-A0A2N1QEZ1-F1
#
_cell.length_a   1.000
_cell.length_b   1.000
_cell.length_c   1.000
_cell.angle_alpha   90.00
_cell.angle_beta   90.00
_cell.angle_gamma   90.00
#
_symmetry.space_group_name_H-M   'P 1'
#
loop_
_entity.id
_entity.type
_entity.pdbx_description
1 polymer ?
#
loop_
_entity_poly.entity_id
_entity_poly.type
_entity_poly.pdbx_seq_one_letter_code
_entity_poly.pdbx_strand_id
1 'polypeptide(L)' 'MNDIVKAYDGLPWIIKIILALPGIDGIAWGLYRVFKGLAKKDNMLVLIGILWIFLGIFVLWIIDMVSIILYKKLVWLA' A
#
# COMPACT_ATOMS: atom_id res chain seq x y z
N MET A 1 13.07 -7.79 4.22
CA MET A 1 12.13 -6.65 4.07
C MET A 1 12.00 -6.22 2.63
N ASN A 2 13.10 -5.93 1.94
CA ASN A 2 13.10 -5.62 0.50
C ASN A 2 12.43 -6.69 -0.36
N ASP A 3 12.57 -7.98 -0.03
CA ASP A 3 11.95 -9.05 -0.82
C ASP A 3 10.42 -9.06 -0.71
N ILE A 4 9.87 -8.67 0.44
CA ILE A 4 8.42 -8.52 0.64
C ILE A 4 7.92 -7.36 -0.21
N VAL A 5 8.63 -6.23 -0.21
CA VAL A 5 8.28 -5.05 -1.02
C VAL A 5 8.33 -5.39 -2.51
N LYS A 6 9.38 -6.11 -2.96
CA LYS A 6 9.50 -6.59 -4.33
C LYS A 6 8.39 -7.57 -4.71
N ALA A 7 7.97 -8.44 -3.79
CA ALA A 7 6.86 -9.35 -4.03
C ALA A 7 5.56 -8.58 -4.27
N TYR A 8 5.26 -7.57 -3.45
CA TYR A 8 4.11 -6.67 -3.64
C TYR A 8 4.19 -5.87 -4.94
N ASP A 9 5.35 -5.29 -5.24
CA ASP A 9 5.58 -4.53 -6.46
C ASP A 9 5.44 -5.41 -7.72
N GLY A 10 5.79 -6.69 -7.61
CA GLY A 10 5.69 -7.70 -8.66
C GLY A 10 4.31 -8.34 -8.82
N LEU A 11 3.33 -8.02 -7.97
CA LEU A 11 1.99 -8.60 -8.08
C LEU A 11 1.33 -8.24 -9.43
N PRO A 12 0.60 -9.19 -10.05
CA PRO A 12 -0.27 -8.91 -11.18
C PRO A 12 -1.23 -7.76 -10.87
N TRP A 13 -1.52 -6.95 -11.89
CA TRP A 13 -2.35 -5.76 -11.73
C TRP A 13 -3.71 -6.04 -11.10
N ILE A 14 -4.36 -7.15 -11.48
CA ILE A 14 -5.66 -7.54 -10.93
C ILE A 14 -5.59 -7.83 -9.41
N ILE A 15 -4.48 -8.43 -8.95
CA ILE A 15 -4.28 -8.74 -7.53
C ILE A 15 -4.07 -7.44 -6.76
N LYS A 16 -3.33 -6.48 -7.32
CA LYS A 16 -3.17 -5.15 -6.73
C LYS A 16 -4.52 -4.46 -6.53
N ILE A 17 -5.44 -4.56 -7.51
CA ILE A 17 -6.79 -4.01 -7.38
C ILE A 17 -7.56 -4.68 -6.25
N ILE A 18 -7.54 -6.02 -6.18
CA ILE A 18 -8.23 -6.77 -5.11
C ILE A 18 -7.72 -6.35 -3.74
N LEU A 19 -6.41 -6.16 -3.59
CA LEU A 19 -5.80 -5.72 -2.34
C LEU A 19 -6.15 -4.27 -1.98
N ALA A 20 -6.55 -3.43 -2.94
CA ALA A 20 -6.97 -2.04 -2.73
C ALA A 20 -8.48 -1.89 -2.47
N LEU A 21 -9.23 -2.99 -2.37
CA LEU A 21 -10.66 -2.95 -2.05
C LEU A 21 -10.91 -2.52 -0.60
N PRO A 22 -12.08 -1.90 -0.31
CA PRO A 22 -12.43 -1.48 1.03
C PRO A 22 -12.40 -2.68 2.00
N GLY A 23 -11.89 -2.46 3.21
CA GLY A 23 -11.69 -3.50 4.22
C GLY A 23 -10.39 -4.31 4.08
N ILE A 24 -9.83 -4.44 2.87
CA ILE A 24 -8.56 -5.16 2.64
C ILE A 24 -7.38 -4.18 2.50
N ASP A 25 -7.61 -3.02 1.88
CA ASP A 25 -6.63 -1.97 1.58
C ASP A 25 -5.78 -1.57 2.78
N GLY A 26 -6.43 -1.24 3.90
CA GLY A 26 -5.74 -0.78 5.10
C GLY A 26 -4.68 -1.78 5.57
N ILE A 27 -4.99 -3.07 5.56
CA ILE A 27 -4.03 -4.10 5.97
C ILE A 27 -3.00 -4.35 4.88
N ALA A 28 -3.44 -4.59 3.64
CA ALA A 28 -2.54 -4.97 2.55
C ALA A 28 -1.54 -3.85 2.21
N TRP A 29 -2.05 -2.66 1.91
CA TRP A 29 -1.23 -1.53 1.46
C TRP A 29 -0.65 -0.73 2.63
N GLY A 30 -1.30 -0.73 3.80
CA GLY A 30 -0.70 -0.20 5.03
C GLY A 30 0.53 -1.00 5.47
N LEU A 31 0.46 -2.34 5.48
CA LEU A 31 1.63 -3.18 5.78
C LEU A 31 2.71 -3.05 4.70
N TYR A 32 2.34 -2.98 3.42
CA TYR A 32 3.29 -2.70 2.34
C TYR A 32 4.07 -1.41 2.61
N ARG A 33 3.39 -0.31 2.98
CA ARG A 33 4.03 0.97 3.32
C ARG A 33 4.96 0.84 4.53
N VAL A 34 4.56 0.13 5.58
CA VAL A 34 5.42 -0.14 6.74
C VAL A 34 6.68 -0.90 6.32
N PHE A 35 6.53 -1.97 5.56
CA PHE A 35 7.67 -2.77 5.10
C PHE A 35 8.59 -1.99 4.16
N LYS A 36 8.02 -1.13 3.31
CA LYS A 36 8.78 -0.25 2.41
C LYS A 36 9.50 0.86 3.15
N GLY A 37 8.88 1.47 4.17
CA GLY A 37 9.51 2.46 5.03
C GLY A 37 10.68 1.88 5.80
N LEU A 38 10.49 0.72 6.43
CA LEU A 38 11.56 0.01 7.14
C LEU A 38 12.69 -0.42 6.18
N ALA A 39 12.36 -0.87 4.97
CA ALA A 39 13.36 -1.23 3.96
C ALA A 39 14.19 -0.02 3.47
N LYS A 40 13.57 1.17 3.41
CA LYS A 40 14.22 2.43 3.00
C LYS A 40 14.81 3.24 4.17
N LYS A 41 14.65 2.77 5.42
CA LYS A 41 14.94 3.54 6.64
C LYS A 41 14.22 4.91 6.68
N ASP A 42 13.00 4.94 6.16
CA ASP A 42 12.14 6.12 6.11
C ASP A 42 11.06 6.03 7.19
N ASN A 43 11.29 6.72 8.32
CA ASN A 43 10.38 6.73 9.46
C ASN A 43 9.04 7.38 9.15
N MET A 44 9.00 8.33 8.19
CA MET A 44 7.76 8.99 7.78
C MET A 44 6.87 7.99 7.05
N LEU A 45 7.46 7.19 6.15
CA LEU A 45 6.71 6.16 5.41
C LEU A 45 6.20 5.05 6.33
N VAL A 46 6.97 4.70 7.37
CA VAL A 46 6.51 3.77 8.42
C VAL A 46 5.31 4.33 9.16
N LEU A 47 5.35 5.59 9.59
CA LEU A 47 4.24 6.24 10.27
C LEU A 47 2.99 6.32 9.39
N ILE A 48 3.16 6.70 8.12
CA ILE A 48 2.06 6.71 7.13
C ILE A 48 1.47 5.32 6.98
N GLY A 49 2.29 4.27 6.89
CA GLY A 49 1.81 2.89 6.79
C GLY A 49 0.98 2.46 8.00
N ILE A 50 1.42 2.80 9.21
CA ILE A 50 0.66 2.52 10.45
C ILE A 50 -0.68 3.27 10.45
N LEU A 51 -0.68 4.57 10.09
CA LEU A 51 -1.91 5.35 9.97
C LEU A 51 -2.87 4.79 8.91
N TRP A 52 -2.32 4.29 7.79
CA TRP A 52 -3.10 3.71 6.70
C TRP A 52 -3.83 2.44 7.11
N ILE A 53 -3.30 1.66 8.06
CA ILE A 53 -3.99 0.46 8.57
C ILE A 53 -5.34 0.83 9.20
N PHE A 54 -5.40 1.95 9.92
CA PHE A 54 -6.63 2.39 10.57
C PHE A 54 -7.52 3.25 9.64
N LEU A 55 -6.92 4.15 8.86
CA LEU A 55 -7.66 5.11 8.02
C LEU A 55 -8.03 4.55 6.64
N GLY A 56 -7.23 3.61 6.12
CA GLY A 56 -7.42 2.97 4.81
C GLY A 56 -8.66 2.09 4.74
N ILE A 57 -9.07 1.49 5.86
CA ILE A 57 -10.30 0.70 5.93
C ILE A 57 -11.54 1.55 5.63
N PHE A 58 -11.56 2.82 6.04
CA PHE A 58 -12.75 3.67 5.94
C PHE A 58 -12.80 4.46 4.62
N VAL A 59 -11.74 5.21 4.29
CA VAL A 59 -11.82 6.20 3.19
C VAL A 59 -10.59 6.21 2.27
N LEU A 60 -9.38 5.91 2.78
CA LEU A 60 -8.16 6.10 1.98
C LEU A 60 -7.96 5.06 0.86
N TRP A 61 -8.68 3.94 0.90
CA TRP A 61 -8.65 2.91 -0.16
C TRP A 61 -8.97 3.45 -1.56
N ILE A 62 -9.77 4.53 -1.65
CA ILE A 62 -10.10 5.18 -2.92
C ILE A 62 -8.83 5.73 -3.59
N ILE A 63 -7.90 6.29 -2.82
CA ILE A 63 -6.66 6.89 -3.33
C ILE A 63 -5.77 5.79 -3.95
N ASP A 64 -5.69 4.64 -3.28
CA ASP A 64 -4.89 3.50 -3.72
C ASP A 64 -5.51 2.81 -4.92
N MET A 65 -6.83 2.66 -4.94
CA MET A 65 -7.57 2.14 -6.08
C MET A 65 -7.38 3.01 -7.32
N VAL A 66 -7.50 4.34 -7.19
CA VAL A 66 -7.23 5.28 -8.29
C VAL A 66 -5.78 5.19 -8.76
N SER A 67 -4.82 5.09 -7.84
CA SER A 67 -3.39 4.90 -8.19
C SER A 67 -3.18 3.67 -9.05
N ILE A 68 -3.72 2.54 -8.62
CA ILE A 68 -3.50 1.25 -9.27
C ILE A 68 -4.23 1.20 -10.61
N ILE A 69 -5.42 1.78 -10.73
CA ILE A 69 -6.14 1.84 -12.00
C ILE A 69 -5.38 2.71 -13.02
N LEU A 70 -4.91 3.89 -12.62
CA LEU A 70 -4.26 4.83 -13.54
C LEU A 70 -2.80 4.48 -13.84
N TYR A 71 -2.04 4.02 -12.85
CA TYR A 71 -0.59 3.86 -12.92
C TYR A 71 -0.11 2.41 -12.77
N LYS A 72 -1.02 1.46 -12.54
CA LYS A 72 -0.73 0.03 -12.29
C LYS A 72 0.15 -0.24 -11.06
N LYS A 73 0.34 0.76 -10.22
CA LYS A 73 1.12 0.72 -8.98
C LYS A 73 0.62 1.79 -8.01
N LEU A 74 0.99 1.65 -6.74
CA LEU A 74 0.85 2.73 -5.77
C LEU A 74 1.79 3.88 -6.14
N VAL A 75 1.26 5.09 -6.14
CA VAL A 75 2.01 6.32 -6.43
C VAL A 75 1.92 7.28 -5.27
N TRP A 76 0.72 7.45 -4.72
CA TRP A 76 0.50 8.38 -3.62
C TRP A 76 0.97 7.76 -2.30
N LEU A 77 1.92 8.45 -1.65
CA LEU A 77 2.38 8.14 -0.29
C LEU A 77 2.88 6.68 -0.12
N ALA A 78 3.59 6.17 -1.13
CA ALA A 78 4.04 4.79 -1.23
C ALA A 78 5.50 4.65 -1.68
#